data_AF-A0AAU5BP06-F1
#
_entry.id   AF-A0AAU5BP06-F1
#
_cell.length_a   1.000
_cell.length_b   1.000
_cell.length_c   1.000
_cell.angle_alpha   90.00
_cell.angle_beta   90.00
_cell.angle_gamma   90.00
#
_symmetry.space_group_name_H-M   'P 1'
#
loop_
_entity.id
_entity.type
_entity.pdbx_description
1 polymer ?
#
loop_
_entity_poly.entity_id
_entity_poly.type
_entity_poly.pdbx_seq_one_letter_code
_entity_poly.pdbx_strand_id
1 'polypeptide(L)'
;MMHRAGRALSASTSTRHGPDCTCPITEPATDWFAACAVSEEPVLRRVAASWPGLAAELVGTLAQDDDEEVRIRLACHHPPVPPLLLLDVFVTRPVHRPHVPTLPAFPRTGRSHLIGHPDPEVRALAAADPALPRSRRLVRSTRAPPARSA
;
A
#
# COMPACT_ATOMS: atom_id res chain seq x y z
N MET A 1 25.42 -8.53 61.42
CA MET A 1 26.18 -8.75 60.17
C MET A 1 25.18 -8.97 59.06
N MET A 2 25.20 -8.12 58.02
CA MET A 2 24.82 -8.41 56.61
C MET A 2 23.33 -8.74 56.32
N HIS A 3 22.66 -8.30 55.25
CA HIS A 3 23.00 -7.49 54.08
C HIS A 3 21.66 -7.04 53.43
N ARG A 4 21.64 -5.80 52.95
CA ARG A 4 20.97 -5.29 51.72
C ARG A 4 19.56 -5.77 51.31
N ALA A 5 18.69 -4.77 51.21
CA ALA A 5 17.59 -4.67 50.26
C ALA A 5 18.03 -5.04 48.83
N GLY A 6 17.28 -5.94 48.21
CA GLY A 6 17.33 -6.27 46.78
C GLY A 6 15.98 -5.97 46.15
N ARG A 7 15.88 -4.80 45.52
CA ARG A 7 14.77 -4.38 44.67
C ARG A 7 14.99 -5.01 43.30
N ALA A 8 14.17 -5.97 42.90
CA ALA A 8 14.14 -6.50 41.53
C ALA A 8 12.86 -6.03 40.84
N LEU A 9 13.06 -5.35 39.71
CA LEU A 9 12.06 -4.78 38.84
C LEU A 9 11.21 -5.87 38.16
N SER A 10 9.96 -5.47 37.90
CA SER A 10 8.98 -6.02 36.97
C SER A 10 9.49 -7.03 35.94
N ALA A 11 8.97 -8.25 36.01
CA ALA A 11 8.54 -8.96 34.83
C ALA A 11 7.02 -8.78 34.74
N SER A 12 6.53 -7.88 33.88
CA SER A 12 5.12 -7.89 33.48
C SER A 12 4.92 -9.12 32.59
N THR A 13 4.73 -10.26 33.23
CA THR A 13 4.35 -11.51 32.61
C THR A 13 2.98 -11.30 31.95
N SER A 14 2.94 -11.48 30.62
CA SER A 14 1.73 -11.53 29.82
C SER A 14 0.69 -12.36 30.55
N THR A 15 -0.34 -11.69 31.07
CA THR A 15 -1.45 -12.35 31.73
C THR A 15 -2.22 -13.12 30.66
N ARG A 16 -1.93 -14.41 30.57
CA ARG A 16 -2.75 -15.40 29.88
C ARG A 16 -4.16 -15.24 30.44
N HIS A 17 -5.07 -14.70 29.63
CA HIS A 17 -6.45 -14.49 30.03
C HIS A 17 -7.10 -15.84 30.34
N GLY A 18 -7.81 -15.91 31.46
CA GLY A 18 -8.58 -17.09 31.85
C GLY A 18 -9.80 -17.29 30.95
N PRO A 19 -10.44 -18.46 30.99
CA PRO A 19 -11.56 -18.83 30.11
C PRO A 19 -12.82 -17.94 30.27
N ASP A 20 -12.88 -17.11 31.31
CA ASP A 20 -14.03 -16.23 31.61
C ASP A 20 -13.79 -14.75 31.27
N CYS A 21 -12.71 -14.42 30.56
CA CYS A 21 -12.48 -13.05 30.13
C CYS A 21 -13.44 -12.66 28.98
N THR A 22 -14.57 -12.03 29.33
CA THR A 22 -15.45 -11.30 28.40
C THR A 22 -14.82 -9.97 27.98
N CYS A 23 -13.62 -10.01 27.41
CA CYS A 23 -13.09 -8.89 26.62
C CYS A 23 -13.56 -9.13 25.19
N PRO A 24 -14.44 -8.30 24.60
CA PRO A 24 -14.89 -8.50 23.23
C PRO A 24 -13.80 -7.98 22.30
N ILE A 25 -12.67 -8.70 22.22
CA ILE A 25 -11.93 -8.75 20.96
C ILE A 25 -12.67 -9.80 20.13
N THR A 26 -13.95 -9.52 19.86
CA THR A 26 -14.69 -10.22 18.82
C THR A 26 -14.01 -9.81 17.54
N GLU A 27 -13.48 -10.78 16.79
CA GLU A 27 -13.02 -10.51 15.43
C GLU A 27 -14.13 -9.73 14.73
N PRO A 28 -13.87 -8.51 14.23
CA PRO A 28 -14.91 -7.69 13.64
C PRO A 28 -15.64 -8.51 12.58
N ALA A 29 -16.95 -8.61 12.73
CA ALA A 29 -17.77 -9.35 11.79
C ALA A 29 -17.63 -8.71 10.39
N THR A 30 -17.73 -9.54 9.34
CA THR A 30 -17.52 -9.12 7.94
C THR A 30 -18.38 -7.91 7.54
N ASP A 31 -19.55 -7.76 8.15
CA ASP A 31 -20.47 -6.63 7.96
C ASP A 31 -19.90 -5.29 8.47
N TRP A 32 -19.11 -5.31 9.55
CA TRP A 32 -18.42 -4.12 10.06
C TRP A 32 -17.46 -3.54 9.02
N PHE A 33 -16.66 -4.39 8.36
CA PHE A 33 -15.74 -3.93 7.31
C PHE A 33 -16.48 -3.38 6.09
N ALA A 34 -17.64 -3.96 5.76
CA ALA A 34 -18.49 -3.46 4.69
C ALA A 34 -19.05 -2.06 5.02
N ALA A 35 -19.48 -1.84 6.27
CA ALA A 35 -19.91 -0.51 6.73
C ALA A 35 -18.76 0.51 6.70
N CYS A 36 -17.56 0.09 7.09
CA CYS A 36 -16.38 0.94 7.00
C CYS A 36 -16.01 1.32 5.56
N ALA A 37 -16.21 0.43 4.59
CA ALA A 37 -15.90 0.70 3.18
C ALA A 37 -16.77 1.80 2.56
N VAL A 38 -18.00 2.00 3.04
CA VAL A 38 -18.95 3.01 2.52
C VAL A 38 -19.06 4.25 3.42
N SER A 39 -18.27 4.31 4.49
CA SER A 39 -18.26 5.42 5.44
C SER A 39 -17.73 6.70 4.80
N GLU A 40 -18.26 7.86 5.18
CA GLU A 40 -17.73 9.17 4.79
C GLU A 40 -16.34 9.45 5.40
N GLU A 41 -16.06 8.86 6.56
CA GLU A 41 -14.77 8.98 7.26
C GLU A 41 -13.65 8.22 6.53
N PRO A 42 -12.62 8.90 6.00
CA PRO A 42 -11.54 8.25 5.26
C PRO A 42 -10.74 7.26 6.11
N VAL A 43 -10.60 7.50 7.42
CA VAL A 43 -9.91 6.57 8.32
C VAL A 43 -10.62 5.21 8.36
N LEU A 44 -11.95 5.16 8.34
CA LEU A 44 -12.71 3.91 8.34
C LEU A 44 -12.55 3.18 7.00
N ARG A 45 -12.58 3.89 5.87
CA ARG A 45 -12.33 3.30 4.55
C ARG A 45 -10.93 2.69 4.44
N ARG A 46 -9.92 3.30 5.07
CA ARG A 46 -8.56 2.73 5.16
C ARG A 46 -8.52 1.43 5.95
N VAL A 47 -9.30 1.33 7.04
CA VAL A 47 -9.38 0.07 7.80
C VAL A 47 -10.03 -1.03 6.95
N ALA A 48 -11.08 -0.71 6.20
CA ALA A 48 -11.71 -1.65 5.28
C ALA A 48 -10.74 -2.11 4.18
N ALA A 49 -9.97 -1.20 3.58
CA ALA A 49 -8.99 -1.53 2.54
C ALA A 49 -7.78 -2.35 3.02
N SER A 50 -7.60 -2.49 4.35
CA SER A 50 -6.59 -3.36 4.93
C SER A 50 -7.09 -4.79 5.19
N TRP A 51 -8.39 -5.06 4.99
CA TRP A 51 -8.99 -6.35 5.31
C TRP A 51 -9.16 -7.24 4.08
N PRO A 52 -8.39 -8.34 3.92
CA PRO A 52 -8.36 -9.14 2.69
C PRO A 52 -9.69 -9.81 2.30
N GLY A 53 -10.62 -9.95 3.25
CA GLY A 53 -11.91 -10.62 3.04
C GLY A 53 -13.00 -9.75 2.43
N LEU A 54 -12.69 -8.50 2.06
CA LEU A 54 -13.68 -7.56 1.53
C LEU A 54 -14.30 -8.07 0.23
N ALA A 55 -15.62 -7.90 0.09
CA ALA A 55 -16.35 -8.28 -1.11
C ALA A 55 -15.79 -7.56 -2.35
N ALA A 56 -15.72 -8.27 -3.49
CA ALA A 56 -15.11 -7.75 -4.72
C ALA A 56 -15.75 -6.44 -5.22
N GLU A 57 -17.07 -6.28 -5.07
CA GLU A 57 -17.78 -5.04 -5.41
C GLU A 57 -17.26 -3.84 -4.61
N LEU A 58 -17.04 -4.02 -3.30
CA LEU A 58 -16.50 -2.97 -2.42
C LEU A 58 -15.03 -2.68 -2.74
N VAL A 59 -14.25 -3.71 -3.08
CA VAL A 59 -12.87 -3.53 -3.57
C VAL A 59 -12.87 -2.70 -4.85
N GLY A 60 -13.79 -2.94 -5.77
CA GLY A 60 -13.95 -2.14 -7.00
C GLY A 60 -14.26 -0.67 -6.71
N THR A 61 -15.16 -0.41 -5.77
CA THR A 61 -15.50 0.95 -5.31
C THR A 61 -14.29 1.64 -4.67
N LEU A 62 -13.63 1.00 -3.71
CA LEU A 62 -12.46 1.56 -3.02
C LEU A 62 -11.24 1.74 -3.95
N ALA A 63 -11.17 1.00 -5.06
CA ALA A 63 -10.15 1.21 -6.07
C ALA A 63 -10.29 2.56 -6.80
N GLN A 64 -11.47 3.18 -6.74
CA GLN A 64 -11.74 4.52 -7.27
C GLN A 64 -11.90 5.57 -6.15
N ASP A 65 -11.56 5.23 -4.90
CA ASP A 65 -11.68 6.15 -3.76
C ASP A 65 -10.81 7.39 -3.98
N ASP A 66 -11.30 8.56 -3.58
CA ASP A 66 -10.55 9.81 -3.63
C ASP A 66 -9.33 9.79 -2.67
N ASP A 67 -9.44 9.06 -1.54
CA ASP A 67 -8.35 8.90 -0.58
C ASP A 67 -7.27 7.95 -1.12
N GLU A 68 -6.11 8.51 -1.40
CA GLU A 68 -4.97 7.78 -1.90
C GLU A 68 -4.46 6.68 -0.95
N GLU A 69 -4.55 6.88 0.37
CA GLU A 69 -4.11 5.89 1.36
C GLU A 69 -5.00 4.64 1.33
N VAL A 70 -6.29 4.81 0.99
CA VAL A 70 -7.22 3.69 0.76
C VAL A 70 -6.75 2.87 -0.44
N ARG A 71 -6.44 3.53 -1.56
CA ARG A 71 -5.96 2.85 -2.77
C ARG A 71 -4.66 2.08 -2.52
N ILE A 72 -3.70 2.67 -1.81
CA ILE A 72 -2.42 2.03 -1.44
C ILE A 72 -2.65 0.78 -0.59
N ARG A 73 -3.49 0.87 0.44
CA ARG A 73 -3.81 -0.27 1.31
C ARG A 73 -4.48 -1.38 0.54
N LEU A 74 -5.42 -1.03 -0.34
CA LEU A 74 -6.09 -1.98 -1.21
C LEU A 74 -5.05 -2.78 -2.00
N ALA A 75 -4.12 -2.08 -2.68
CA ALA A 75 -3.01 -2.64 -3.42
C ALA A 75 -2.12 -3.61 -2.62
N CYS A 76 -1.87 -3.31 -1.35
CA CYS A 76 -1.02 -4.11 -0.49
C CYS A 76 -1.72 -5.35 0.10
N HIS A 77 -3.03 -5.28 0.34
CA HIS A 77 -3.77 -6.30 1.11
C HIS A 77 -4.73 -7.15 0.27
N HIS A 78 -5.05 -6.73 -0.96
CA HIS A 78 -6.00 -7.44 -1.82
C HIS A 78 -5.31 -8.00 -3.07
N PRO A 79 -5.18 -9.34 -3.18
CA PRO A 79 -4.57 -9.99 -4.34
C PRO A 79 -5.23 -9.68 -5.71
N PRO A 80 -6.55 -9.40 -5.82
CA PRO A 80 -7.16 -9.04 -7.10
C PRO A 80 -7.27 -7.52 -7.33
N VAL A 81 -6.31 -6.71 -6.85
CA VAL A 81 -6.32 -5.26 -7.12
C VAL A 81 -6.14 -4.98 -8.61
N PRO A 82 -6.91 -4.04 -9.20
CA PRO A 82 -6.72 -3.62 -10.58
C PRO A 82 -5.25 -3.21 -10.84
N PRO A 83 -4.58 -3.79 -11.83
CA PRO A 83 -3.17 -3.50 -12.10
C PRO A 83 -2.87 -2.01 -12.31
N LEU A 84 -3.84 -1.25 -12.83
CA LEU A 84 -3.72 0.19 -13.04
C LEU A 84 -3.58 0.98 -11.72
N LEU A 85 -4.16 0.50 -10.63
CA LEU A 85 -4.05 1.13 -9.31
C LEU A 85 -2.61 1.06 -8.80
N LEU A 86 -1.92 -0.06 -9.03
CA LEU A 86 -0.51 -0.19 -8.66
C LEU A 86 0.40 0.75 -9.45
N LEU A 87 0.04 1.01 -10.72
CA LEU A 87 0.76 1.97 -11.54
C LEU A 87 0.53 3.42 -11.04
N ASP A 88 -0.68 3.76 -10.62
CA ASP A 88 -1.01 5.05 -10.01
C ASP A 88 -0.15 5.30 -8.76
N VAL A 89 -0.15 4.34 -7.82
CA VAL A 89 0.65 4.43 -6.58
C VAL A 89 2.15 4.62 -6.87
N PHE A 90 2.68 3.94 -7.90
CA PHE A 90 4.08 4.12 -8.29
C PHE A 90 4.38 5.55 -8.75
N VAL A 91 3.45 6.15 -9.50
CA VAL A 91 3.59 7.51 -10.04
C VAL A 91 3.45 8.55 -8.92
N THR A 92 2.44 8.42 -8.06
CA THR A 92 2.09 9.42 -7.05
C THR A 92 2.93 9.33 -5.77
N ARG A 93 3.46 8.14 -5.41
CA ARG A 93 4.20 7.93 -4.16
C ARG A 93 5.63 7.40 -4.37
N PRO A 94 6.62 8.31 -4.45
CA PRO A 94 8.03 7.94 -4.50
C PRO A 94 8.48 6.99 -3.39
N VAL A 95 7.94 7.15 -2.17
CA VAL A 95 8.32 6.33 -0.99
C VAL A 95 8.01 4.83 -1.17
N HIS A 96 7.02 4.48 -1.97
CA HIS A 96 6.60 3.09 -2.18
C HIS A 96 7.21 2.44 -3.43
N ARG A 97 7.95 3.19 -4.25
CA ARG A 97 8.56 2.70 -5.50
C ARG A 97 9.46 1.48 -5.37
N PRO A 98 10.21 1.26 -4.28
CA PRO A 98 10.98 0.03 -4.12
C PRO A 98 10.11 -1.22 -3.95
N HIS A 99 8.92 -1.08 -3.37
CA HIS A 99 8.06 -2.20 -2.98
C HIS A 99 7.00 -2.53 -4.02
N VAL A 100 6.34 -1.52 -4.58
CA VAL A 100 5.18 -1.70 -5.49
C VAL A 100 5.49 -2.58 -6.72
N PRO A 101 6.65 -2.47 -7.39
CA PRO A 101 7.00 -3.35 -8.51
C PRO A 101 7.22 -4.82 -8.13
N THR A 102 7.42 -5.14 -6.84
CA THR A 102 7.57 -6.52 -6.37
C THR A 102 6.25 -7.25 -6.18
N LEU A 103 5.13 -6.52 -6.24
CA LEU A 103 3.81 -7.10 -6.05
C LEU A 103 3.42 -7.99 -7.25
N PRO A 104 2.84 -9.18 -7.04
CA PRO A 104 2.53 -10.12 -8.12
C PRO A 104 1.59 -9.55 -9.20
N ALA A 105 0.67 -8.67 -8.80
CA ALA A 105 -0.31 -8.03 -9.68
C ALA A 105 0.24 -6.80 -10.43
N PHE A 106 1.51 -6.41 -10.21
CA PHE A 106 2.06 -5.21 -10.83
C PHE A 106 2.09 -5.33 -12.36
N PRO A 107 1.47 -4.39 -13.11
CA PRO A 107 1.30 -4.51 -14.55
C PRO A 107 2.68 -4.44 -15.23
N ARG A 108 3.07 -5.50 -15.94
CA ARG A 108 4.35 -5.52 -16.68
C ARG A 108 4.31 -4.77 -18.02
N THR A 109 3.10 -4.49 -18.54
CA THR A 109 2.85 -3.87 -19.84
C THR A 109 1.83 -2.73 -19.73
N GLY A 110 1.63 -1.97 -20.82
CA GLY A 110 0.60 -0.92 -20.89
C GLY A 110 1.07 0.45 -20.38
N ARG A 111 2.38 0.67 -20.32
CA ARG A 111 3.01 1.86 -19.72
C ARG A 111 3.43 2.92 -20.74
N SER A 112 2.97 2.78 -21.99
CA SER A 112 3.37 3.65 -23.11
C SER A 112 3.05 5.13 -22.88
N HIS A 113 1.96 5.43 -22.18
CA HIS A 113 1.52 6.79 -21.84
C HIS A 113 2.48 7.50 -20.86
N LEU A 114 3.35 6.77 -20.15
CA LEU A 114 4.27 7.30 -19.14
C LEU A 114 5.68 7.64 -19.68
N ILE A 115 5.99 7.37 -20.95
CA ILE A 115 7.32 7.59 -21.53
C ILE A 115 7.78 9.05 -21.43
N GLY A 116 6.84 10.00 -21.52
CA GLY A 116 7.11 11.44 -21.45
C GLY A 116 6.97 12.04 -20.05
N HIS A 117 6.79 11.23 -19.01
CA HIS A 117 6.50 11.72 -17.66
C HIS A 117 7.65 12.60 -17.12
N PRO A 118 7.39 13.69 -16.36
CA PRO A 118 8.43 14.56 -15.82
C PRO A 118 9.38 13.83 -14.85
N ASP A 119 8.86 12.84 -14.11
CA ASP A 119 9.65 12.04 -13.18
C ASP A 119 10.55 11.00 -13.91
N PRO A 120 11.87 11.01 -13.67
CA PRO A 120 12.81 10.11 -14.34
C PRO A 120 12.62 8.62 -14.01
N GLU A 121 12.19 8.27 -12.80
CA GLU A 121 11.95 6.88 -12.40
C GLU A 121 10.68 6.35 -13.07
N VAL A 122 9.65 7.19 -13.20
CA VAL A 122 8.43 6.86 -13.96
C VAL A 122 8.76 6.64 -15.44
N ARG A 123 9.61 7.48 -16.04
CA ARG A 123 10.09 7.25 -17.42
C ARG A 123 10.88 5.96 -17.55
N ALA A 124 11.75 5.66 -16.59
CA ALA A 124 12.55 4.43 -16.59
C ALA A 124 11.66 3.19 -16.50
N LEU A 125 10.64 3.22 -15.64
CA LEU A 125 9.64 2.15 -15.52
C LEU A 125 8.85 1.97 -16.84
N ALA A 126 8.46 3.07 -17.47
CA ALA A 126 7.75 3.05 -18.74
C ALA A 126 8.62 2.46 -19.86
N ALA A 127 9.89 2.87 -19.95
CA ALA A 127 10.84 2.38 -20.95
C ALA A 127 11.18 0.88 -20.79
N ALA A 128 10.99 0.32 -19.60
CA ALA A 128 11.16 -1.11 -19.33
C ALA A 128 9.96 -1.97 -19.78
N ASP A 129 8.87 -1.37 -20.29
CA ASP A 129 7.72 -2.11 -20.83
C ASP A 129 8.13 -2.94 -22.06
N PRO A 130 8.03 -4.29 -22.01
CA PRO A 130 8.44 -5.15 -23.11
C PRO A 130 7.55 -5.01 -24.35
N ALA A 131 6.32 -4.51 -24.21
CA ALA A 131 5.39 -4.28 -25.33
C ALA A 131 5.76 -3.05 -26.17
N LEU A 132 6.65 -2.17 -25.68
CA LEU A 132 7.13 -1.02 -26.46
C LEU A 132 8.14 -1.43 -27.53
N PRO A 133 8.15 -0.81 -28.72
CA PRO A 133 9.22 -1.03 -29.70
C PRO A 133 10.61 -0.74 -29.11
N ARG A 134 11.64 -1.51 -29.53
CA ARG A 134 13.03 -1.37 -29.04
C ARG A 134 13.53 0.07 -29.05
N SER A 135 13.19 0.85 -30.09
CA SER A 135 13.55 2.26 -30.23
C SER A 135 13.05 3.14 -29.08
N ARG A 136 11.87 2.84 -28.51
CA ARG A 136 11.26 3.56 -27.39
C ARG A 136 11.77 3.10 -26.02
N ARG A 137 12.36 1.91 -25.92
CA ARG A 137 12.95 1.38 -24.68
C ARG A 137 14.33 1.97 -24.37
N LEU A 138 14.99 2.56 -25.37
CA LEU A 138 16.33 3.16 -25.23
C LEU A 138 16.33 4.59 -24.64
N VAL A 139 15.18 5.13 -24.20
CA VAL A 139 15.03 6.46 -23.57
C VAL A 139 15.73 6.57 -22.19
N ARG A 140 16.40 5.51 -21.72
CA ARG A 140 17.12 5.46 -20.44
C ARG A 140 18.31 6.43 -20.33
N SER A 141 18.65 7.21 -21.37
CA SER A 141 19.92 7.94 -21.44
C SER A 141 19.87 9.44 -21.74
N THR A 142 18.71 10.10 -21.84
CA THR A 142 18.72 11.56 -22.12
C THR A 142 18.17 12.40 -20.95
N ARG A 143 19.16 12.92 -20.20
CA ARG A 143 19.25 14.26 -19.60
C ARG A 143 18.39 14.55 -18.35
N ALA A 144 19.09 14.67 -17.22
CA ALA A 144 18.65 15.47 -16.07
C ALA A 144 18.37 16.93 -16.53
N PRO A 145 17.31 17.59 -16.04
CA PRO A 145 17.06 18.99 -16.36
C PRO A 145 18.28 19.84 -15.90
N PRO A 146 18.72 20.85 -16.67
CA PRO A 146 19.78 21.73 -16.21
C PRO A 146 19.33 22.36 -14.89
N ALA A 147 20.19 22.31 -13.88
CA ALA A 147 20.01 23.05 -12.65
C ALA A 147 19.72 24.52 -13.01
N ARG A 148 18.57 25.05 -12.58
CA ARG A 148 18.32 26.48 -12.67
C ARG A 148 19.32 27.16 -11.74
N SER A 149 20.31 27.83 -12.33
CA SER A 149 21.16 28.77 -11.63
C SER A 149 20.29 29.93 -11.14
N ALA A 150 20.31 30.16 -9.82
CA ALA A 150 19.93 31.42 -9.20
C ALA A 150 21.22 32.17 -8.84
#